data_AF-A0A174A9S9-F1
#
_entry.id   AF-A0A174A9S9-F1
#
_cell.length_a   1.000
_cell.length_b   1.000
_cell.length_c   1.000
_cell.angle_alpha   90.00
_cell.angle_beta   90.00
_cell.angle_gamma   90.00
#
_symmetry.space_group_name_H-M   'P 1'
#
loop_
_entity.id
_entity.type
_entity.pdbx_description
1 polymer ?
#
loop_
_entity_poly.entity_id
_entity_poly.type
_entity_poly.pdbx_seq_one_letter_code
_entity_poly.pdbx_strand_id
1 'polypeptide(L)'
;MSRATFPDKLRTQMRMALTMIDKNIRCKANTSRQSLMQASGLNDNQLQAALRMAYGEKGVPSPVYRSPTAGKMYDSESLLRVLAKWCGMWAYVIED
;
A
#
# COMPACT_ATOMS: atom_id res chain seq x y z
N MET A 1 20.13 12.19 17.63
CA MET A 1 18.90 11.83 16.87
C MET A 1 19.32 11.10 15.60
N SER A 2 18.97 9.82 15.43
CA SER A 2 19.28 9.08 14.20
C SER A 2 18.45 9.65 13.04
N ARG A 3 19.06 9.93 11.88
CA ARG A 3 18.33 10.34 10.67
C ARG A 3 17.53 9.13 10.16
N ALA A 4 16.22 9.31 9.97
CA ALA A 4 15.38 8.28 9.36
C ALA A 4 15.96 7.86 8.00
N THR A 5 16.13 6.55 7.80
CA THR A 5 16.63 6.00 6.55
C THR A 5 15.57 6.15 5.45
N PHE A 6 15.98 6.06 4.18
CA PHE A 6 15.02 6.14 3.06
C PHE A 6 13.89 5.09 3.18
N PRO A 7 14.15 3.81 3.50
CA PRO A 7 13.10 2.83 3.80
C PRO A 7 12.15 3.25 4.92
N ASP A 8 12.64 3.88 5.99
CA ASP A 8 11.80 4.33 7.11
C ASP A 8 10.84 5.44 6.69
N LYS A 9 11.28 6.34 5.80
CA LYS A 9 10.43 7.38 5.22
C LYS A 9 9.31 6.78 4.37
N LEU A 10 9.66 5.83 3.49
CA LEU A 10 8.67 5.13 2.66
C LEU A 10 7.64 4.39 3.52
N ARG A 11 8.08 3.70 4.57
CA ARG A 11 7.19 3.00 5.50
C ARG A 11 6.26 3.98 6.21
N THR A 12 6.79 5.11 6.70
CA THR A 12 6.00 6.14 7.39
C THR A 12 4.94 6.74 6.48
N GLN A 13 5.30 7.07 5.24
CA GLN A 13 4.34 7.59 4.25
C GLN A 13 3.30 6.53 3.84
N MET A 14 3.72 5.27 3.66
CA MET A 14 2.80 4.19 3.33
C MET A 14 1.76 3.93 4.42
N ARG A 15 2.08 4.13 5.70
CA ARG A 15 1.11 4.01 6.81
C ARG A 15 -0.11 4.91 6.61
N MET A 16 0.05 6.07 6.00
CA MET A 16 -1.05 7.01 5.74
C MET A 16 -2.09 6.42 4.77
N ALA A 17 -1.69 5.50 3.90
CA ALA A 17 -2.60 4.84 2.97
C ALA A 17 -3.42 3.70 3.60
N LEU A 18 -3.01 3.14 4.74
CA LEU A 18 -3.66 1.96 5.32
C LEU A 18 -5.13 2.22 5.68
N THR A 19 -5.45 3.37 6.26
CA THR A 19 -6.84 3.75 6.59
C THR A 19 -7.72 3.86 5.34
N MET A 20 -7.16 4.35 4.23
CA MET A 20 -7.89 4.43 2.95
C MET A 20 -8.13 3.03 2.37
N ILE A 21 -7.15 2.13 2.44
CA ILE A 21 -7.32 0.74 1.97
C ILE A 21 -8.35 0.00 2.84
N ASP A 22 -8.32 0.15 4.17
CA ASP A 22 -9.33 -0.42 5.07
C ASP A 22 -10.74 0.06 4.72
N LYS A 23 -10.90 1.36 4.46
CA LYS A 23 -12.17 1.91 3.98
C LYS A 23 -12.61 1.26 2.66
N ASN A 24 -11.69 1.04 1.71
CA ASN A 24 -12.01 0.38 0.45
C ASN A 24 -12.52 -1.05 0.67
N ILE A 25 -11.93 -1.81 1.61
CA ILE A 25 -12.41 -3.17 1.96
C ILE A 25 -13.85 -3.10 2.48
N ARG A 26 -14.15 -2.22 3.43
CA ARG A 26 -15.52 -2.03 3.96
C ARG A 26 -16.52 -1.66 2.87
N CYS A 27 -16.08 -0.95 1.84
CA CYS A 27 -16.88 -0.57 0.68
C CYS A 27 -16.84 -1.59 -0.48
N LYS A 28 -16.20 -2.75 -0.31
CA LYS A 28 -16.01 -3.78 -1.36
C LYS A 28 -15.36 -3.23 -2.63
N ALA A 29 -14.41 -2.30 -2.48
CA ALA A 29 -13.71 -1.62 -3.56
C ALA A 29 -12.25 -2.07 -3.65
N ASN A 30 -11.72 -2.09 -4.88
CA ASN A 30 -10.31 -2.30 -5.15
C ASN A 30 -9.52 -0.99 -5.04
N THR A 31 -8.23 -1.09 -4.72
CA THR A 31 -7.36 0.07 -4.53
C THR A 31 -6.60 0.38 -5.82
N SER A 32 -6.70 1.62 -6.31
CA SER A 32 -5.95 2.04 -7.50
C SER A 32 -4.55 2.53 -7.15
N ARG A 33 -3.61 2.41 -8.10
CA ARG A 33 -2.26 2.99 -7.93
C ARG A 33 -2.30 4.49 -7.65
N GLN A 34 -3.20 5.21 -8.30
CA GLN A 34 -3.37 6.65 -8.11
C GLN A 34 -3.83 6.98 -6.69
N SER A 35 -4.82 6.25 -6.16
CA SER A 35 -5.30 6.46 -4.79
C SER A 35 -4.20 6.19 -3.76
N LEU A 36 -3.33 5.19 -3.99
CA LEU A 36 -2.17 4.93 -3.14
C LEU A 36 -1.18 6.09 -3.12
N MET A 37 -0.84 6.65 -4.28
CA MET A 37 0.05 7.81 -4.35
C MET A 37 -0.55 9.00 -3.59
N GLN A 38 -1.84 9.28 -3.81
CA GLN A 38 -2.53 10.39 -3.15
C GLN A 38 -2.58 10.20 -1.63
N ALA A 39 -2.94 9.02 -1.14
CA ALA A 39 -3.09 8.78 0.29
C ALA A 39 -1.75 8.68 1.03
N SER A 40 -0.70 8.16 0.39
CA SER A 40 0.64 8.06 0.99
C SER A 40 1.49 9.32 0.83
N GLY A 41 1.17 10.18 -0.15
CA GLY A 41 2.04 11.29 -0.57
C GLY A 41 3.32 10.85 -1.29
N LEU A 42 3.40 9.58 -1.71
CA LEU A 42 4.51 9.05 -2.48
C LEU A 42 4.31 9.33 -3.98
N ASN A 43 5.37 9.71 -4.67
CA ASN A 43 5.36 9.71 -6.13
C ASN A 43 5.46 8.29 -6.70
N ASP A 44 5.33 8.13 -8.02
CA ASP A 44 5.26 6.80 -8.64
C ASP A 44 6.51 5.93 -8.38
N ASN A 45 7.71 6.52 -8.47
CA ASN A 45 8.98 5.83 -8.25
C ASN A 45 9.12 5.39 -6.79
N GLN A 46 8.78 6.27 -5.85
CA GLN A 46 8.80 5.97 -4.42
C GLN A 46 7.75 4.92 -4.06
N LEU A 47 6.55 5.00 -4.64
CA LEU A 47 5.51 4.00 -4.47
C LEU A 47 5.97 2.64 -5.02
N GLN A 48 6.60 2.61 -6.19
CA GLN A 48 7.16 1.37 -6.74
C GLN A 48 8.23 0.79 -5.84
N ALA A 49 9.13 1.60 -5.30
CA ALA A 49 10.15 1.18 -4.35
C ALA A 49 9.52 0.62 -3.06
N ALA A 50 8.53 1.32 -2.50
CA ALA A 50 7.82 0.89 -1.29
C ALA A 50 7.13 -0.46 -1.51
N LEU A 51 6.42 -0.63 -2.65
CA LEU A 51 5.77 -1.89 -2.99
C LEU A 51 6.79 -3.03 -3.18
N ARG A 52 7.92 -2.79 -3.86
CA ARG A 52 9.00 -3.78 -3.98
C ARG A 52 9.55 -4.19 -2.61
N MET A 53 9.77 -3.24 -1.72
CA MET A 53 10.26 -3.53 -0.37
C MET A 53 9.24 -4.29 0.48
N ALA A 54 7.95 -3.96 0.35
CA ALA A 54 6.89 -4.61 1.11
C ALA A 54 6.63 -6.07 0.67
N TYR A 55 6.72 -6.33 -0.63
CA TYR A 55 6.47 -7.66 -1.20
C TYR A 55 7.73 -8.52 -1.34
N GLY A 56 8.93 -7.92 -1.22
CA GLY A 56 10.20 -8.63 -1.26
C GLY A 56 10.45 -9.34 -2.60
N GLU A 57 10.91 -10.59 -2.54
CA GLU A 57 11.23 -11.42 -3.71
C GLU A 57 10.03 -11.67 -4.64
N LYS A 58 8.80 -11.54 -4.13
CA LYS A 58 7.57 -11.64 -4.95
C LYS A 58 7.40 -10.48 -5.93
N GLY A 59 8.15 -9.39 -5.76
CA GLY A 59 8.04 -8.19 -6.60
C GLY A 59 6.76 -7.39 -6.36
N VAL A 60 6.45 -6.42 -7.23
CA VAL A 60 5.27 -5.55 -7.08
C VAL A 60 3.99 -6.37 -7.32
N PRO A 61 2.89 -6.16 -6.57
CA PRO A 61 1.64 -6.87 -6.79
C PRO A 61 1.14 -6.70 -8.22
N SER A 62 0.66 -7.80 -8.80
CA SER A 62 -0.07 -7.76 -10.07
C SER A 62 -1.44 -7.11 -9.85
N PRO A 63 -1.90 -6.24 -10.77
CA PRO A 63 -3.26 -5.73 -10.72
C PRO A 63 -4.26 -6.85 -11.01
N VAL A 64 -5.39 -6.84 -10.31
CA VAL A 64 -6.51 -7.77 -10.53
C VAL A 64 -7.20 -7.44 -11.86
N TYR A 65 -7.30 -6.15 -12.17
CA TYR A 65 -7.80 -5.65 -13.46
C TYR A 65 -7.31 -4.22 -13.72
N ARG A 66 -7.65 -3.68 -14.90
CA ARG A 66 -7.41 -2.27 -15.25
C ARG A 66 -8.75 -1.54 -15.41
N SER A 67 -8.94 -0.49 -14.63
CA SER A 67 -10.03 0.46 -14.78
C SER A 67 -9.69 1.46 -15.89
N PRO A 68 -10.64 1.83 -16.78
CA PRO A 68 -10.44 2.88 -17.77
C PRO A 68 -10.07 4.24 -17.18
N THR A 69 -10.57 4.56 -15.98
CA THR A 69 -10.40 5.87 -15.35
C THR A 69 -9.36 5.89 -14.24
N ALA A 70 -9.13 4.76 -13.56
CA ALA A 70 -8.25 4.67 -12.40
C ALA A 70 -6.98 3.84 -12.65
N GLY A 71 -6.83 3.27 -13.85
CA GLY A 71 -5.67 2.46 -14.23
C GLY A 71 -5.61 1.11 -13.50
N LYS A 72 -4.44 0.76 -13.00
CA LYS A 72 -4.20 -0.54 -12.33
C LYS A 72 -4.93 -0.61 -10.99
N MET A 73 -5.75 -1.65 -10.82
CA MET A 73 -6.54 -1.91 -9.62
C MET A 73 -5.98 -3.13 -8.89
N TYR A 74 -5.74 -2.99 -7.60
CA TYR A 74 -5.18 -4.01 -6.73
C TYR A 74 -6.23 -4.49 -5.72
N ASP A 75 -6.17 -5.76 -5.37
CA ASP A 75 -7.01 -6.34 -4.34
C ASP A 75 -6.72 -5.66 -2.99
N SER A 76 -7.74 -5.01 -2.42
CA SER A 76 -7.56 -4.18 -1.23
C SER A 76 -7.22 -5.01 0.01
N GLU A 77 -7.77 -6.21 0.15
CA GLU A 77 -7.51 -7.09 1.30
C GLU A 77 -6.06 -7.58 1.31
N SER A 78 -5.62 -8.17 0.19
CA SER A 78 -4.24 -8.63 0.03
C SER A 78 -3.24 -7.50 0.19
N LEU A 79 -3.55 -6.32 -0.38
CA LEU A 79 -2.72 -5.13 -0.28
C LEU A 79 -2.62 -4.62 1.15
N LEU A 80 -3.74 -4.54 1.88
CA LEU A 80 -3.75 -4.10 3.28
C LEU A 80 -2.90 -5.03 4.14
N ARG A 81 -3.09 -6.35 4.03
CA ARG A 81 -2.36 -7.35 4.84
C ARG A 81 -0.85 -7.22 4.67
N VAL A 82 -0.37 -7.17 3.42
CA VAL A 82 1.07 -7.07 3.13
C VAL A 82 1.65 -5.74 3.61
N LEU A 83 0.98 -4.63 3.30
CA LEU A 83 1.47 -3.30 3.67
C LEU A 83 1.41 -3.06 5.18
N ALA A 84 0.36 -3.53 5.86
CA ALA A 84 0.23 -3.44 7.31
C ALA A 84 1.35 -4.23 8.01
N LYS A 85 1.63 -5.45 7.57
CA LYS A 85 2.75 -6.26 8.10
C LYS A 85 4.09 -5.55 7.89
N TRP A 86 4.35 -5.05 6.68
CA TRP A 86 5.57 -4.31 6.38
C TRP A 86 5.71 -3.00 7.18
N CYS A 87 4.59 -2.35 7.47
CA CYS A 87 4.53 -1.14 8.28
C CYS A 87 4.56 -1.38 9.79
N GLY A 88 4.45 -2.64 10.25
CA GLY A 88 4.32 -2.99 11.67
C GLY A 88 2.98 -2.60 12.29
N MET A 89 1.92 -2.50 11.49
CA MET A 89 0.58 -2.07 11.92
C MET A 89 -0.32 -3.31 12.15
N TRP A 90 -0.07 -4.03 13.23
CA TRP A 90 -0.73 -5.30 13.56
C TRP A 90 -2.25 -5.21 13.75
N ALA A 91 -2.78 -4.02 14.05
CA ALA A 91 -4.22 -3.78 14.15
C ALA A 91 -5.00 -4.13 12.86
N TYR A 92 -4.33 -4.16 11.70
CA TYR A 92 -4.94 -4.57 10.42
C TYR A 92 -4.59 -6.01 10.00
N VAL A 93 -3.83 -6.74 10.81
CA VAL A 93 -3.31 -8.08 10.48
C VAL A 93 -3.98 -9.17 11.33
N ILE A 94 -4.51 -8.82 12.51
CA ILE A 94 -5.26 -9.74 13.35
C ILE A 94 -6.62 -9.97 12.67
N GLU A 95 -6.81 -11.17 12.13
CA GLU A 95 -8.13 -11.71 11.82
C GLU A 95 -8.82 -12.02 13.17
N ASP A 96 -10.05 -11.53 13.38
CA ASP A 96 -10.92 -12.01 14.47
C ASP A 96 -11.24 -13.51 14.27
#